data_AF-A0A955FKH4-F1
#
_entry.id   AF-A0A955FKH4-F1
#
_cell.length_a   1.000
_cell.length_b   1.000
_cell.length_c   1.000
_cell.angle_alpha   90.00
_cell.angle_beta   90.00
_cell.angle_gamma   90.00
#
_symmetry.space_group_name_H-M   'P 1'
#
loop_
_entity.id
_entity.type
_entity.pdbx_description
1 polymer ?
#
loop_
_entity_poly.entity_id
_entity_poly.type
_entity_poly.pdbx_seq_one_letter_code
_entity_poly.pdbx_strand_id
1 'polypeptide(L)' 'LKEWGLQSALLVGGAKTNERFATAGLIDDVIIDIHPVLLGSGKPLLGDYMGGLDLEEVKTKQHEGFTQVTARVAKG' A
#
# COMPACT_ATOMS: atom_id res chain seq x y z
N LEU A 1 -3.28 14.79 12.76
CA LEU A 1 -2.92 15.17 11.36
C LEU A 1 -3.77 16.31 10.84
N LYS A 2 -5.11 16.16 10.78
CA LYS A 2 -6.02 17.22 10.33
C LYS A 2 -5.91 18.51 11.17
N GLU A 3 -5.78 18.38 12.49
CA GLU A 3 -5.56 19.52 13.40
C GLU A 3 -4.25 20.29 13.11
N TRP A 4 -3.29 19.66 12.44
CA TRP A 4 -2.04 20.30 12.00
C TRP A 4 -2.16 20.83 10.55
N GLY A 5 -3.36 20.86 9.98
CA GLY A 5 -3.62 21.32 8.61
C GLY A 5 -3.21 20.33 7.50
N LEU A 6 -2.73 19.13 7.86
CA LEU A 6 -2.27 18.13 6.90
C LEU A 6 -3.45 17.45 6.20
N GLN A 7 -3.38 17.36 4.87
CA GLN A 7 -4.42 16.77 4.01
C GLN A 7 -4.22 15.27 3.77
N SER A 8 -2.96 14.82 3.77
CA SER A 8 -2.60 13.43 3.56
C SER A 8 -1.43 13.04 4.47
N ALA A 9 -1.27 11.74 4.66
CA ALA A 9 -0.13 11.16 5.35
C ALA A 9 0.47 10.06 4.49
N LEU A 10 1.80 10.02 4.41
CA LEU A 10 2.49 8.90 3.77
C LEU A 10 2.80 7.83 4.82
N LEU A 11 2.20 6.66 4.66
CA LEU A 11 2.51 5.49 5.46
C LEU A 11 3.66 4.71 4.81
N VAL A 12 4.87 4.89 5.33
CA VAL A 12 6.07 4.19 4.81
C VAL A 12 6.28 2.78 5.38
N GLY A 13 5.43 2.33 6.32
CA GLY A 13 5.51 1.00 6.93
C GLY A 13 6.29 0.94 8.25
N GLY A 14 6.74 -0.22 8.75
CA GLY A 14 6.74 -1.56 8.14
C GLY A 14 5.51 -2.45 8.40
N ALA A 15 5.66 -3.76 8.16
CA ALA A 15 4.58 -4.75 8.08
C ALA A 15 3.44 -4.58 9.10
N LYS A 16 3.78 -4.51 10.40
CA LYS A 16 2.78 -4.38 11.49
C LYS A 16 2.03 -3.04 11.48
N THR A 17 2.67 -1.96 11.05
CA THR A 17 2.00 -0.66 10.92
C THR A 17 1.03 -0.70 9.75
N ASN A 18 1.46 -1.24 8.61
CA ASN A 18 0.62 -1.39 7.43
C ASN A 18 -0.59 -2.30 7.71
N GLU A 19 -0.38 -3.43 8.39
CA GLU A 19 -1.44 -4.35 8.83
C GLU A 19 -2.54 -3.62 9.62
N ARG A 20 -2.13 -2.77 10.59
CA ARG A 20 -3.07 -2.02 11.43
C ARG A 20 -3.89 -1.01 10.63
N PHE A 21 -3.26 -0.33 9.68
CA PHE A 21 -3.97 0.63 8.81
C PHE A 21 -4.92 -0.06 7.84
N ALA A 22 -4.51 -1.20 7.27
CA ALA A 22 -5.37 -2.02 6.41
C ALA A 22 -6.57 -2.55 7.21
N THR A 23 -6.33 -3.13 8.39
CA THR A 23 -7.38 -3.63 9.29
C THR A 23 -8.36 -2.55 9.71
N ALA A 24 -7.88 -1.31 9.92
CA ALA A 24 -8.73 -0.18 10.28
C ALA A 24 -9.44 0.48 9.10
N GLY A 25 -9.22 0.04 7.85
CA GLY A 25 -9.80 0.65 6.65
C GLY A 25 -9.29 2.07 6.36
N LEU A 26 -8.12 2.43 6.89
CA LEU A 26 -7.53 3.78 6.83
C LEU A 26 -6.57 3.98 5.65
N ILE A 27 -6.51 3.02 4.72
CA ILE A 27 -5.76 3.15 3.47
C ILE A 27 -6.73 3.64 2.41
N ASP A 28 -6.42 4.80 1.83
CA ASP A 28 -7.22 5.43 0.77
C ASP A 28 -6.59 5.21 -0.61
N ASP A 29 -5.27 5.34 -0.68
CA ASP A 29 -4.46 5.16 -1.88
C ASP A 29 -3.27 4.24 -1.58
N VAL A 30 -2.81 3.50 -2.59
CA VAL A 30 -1.59 2.70 -2.54
C VAL A 30 -0.62 3.09 -3.66
N ILE A 31 0.66 3.11 -3.33
CA ILE A 31 1.77 3.22 -4.28
C ILE A 31 2.68 2.02 -3.98
N ILE A 32 2.79 1.10 -4.94
CA ILE A 32 3.50 -0.18 -4.79
C ILE A 32 4.55 -0.30 -5.88
N ASP A 33 5.81 -0.42 -5.48
CA ASP A 33 6.92 -0.71 -6.39
C ASP A 33 7.17 -2.22 -6.43
N ILE A 34 6.98 -2.81 -7.61
CA ILE A 34 7.14 -4.25 -7.85
C ILE A 34 8.48 -4.47 -8.53
N HIS A 35 9.44 -5.03 -7.81
CA HIS A 35 10.74 -5.42 -8.35
C HIS A 35 10.66 -6.79 -9.05
N PRO A 36 11.41 -7.00 -10.15
CA PRO A 36 11.42 -8.25 -10.91
C PRO A 36 12.28 -9.32 -10.23
N VAL A 37 11.95 -9.68 -8.98
CA VAL A 37 12.67 -10.66 -8.17
C VAL A 37 11.69 -11.56 -7.41
N LEU A 38 12.02 -12.84 -7.34
CA LEU A 38 11.35 -13.79 -6.45
C LEU A 38 12.20 -13.95 -5.19
N LEU A 39 11.70 -13.45 -4.05
CA LEU A 39 12.46 -13.47 -2.78
C LEU A 39 12.51 -14.86 -2.13
N GLY A 40 11.57 -15.76 -2.45
CA GLY A 40 11.42 -17.07 -1.82
C GLY A 40 10.84 -17.02 -0.41
N SER A 41 11.37 -16.14 0.46
CA SER A 41 10.86 -15.87 1.81
C SER A 41 11.08 -14.42 2.19
N GLY A 42 10.32 -13.89 3.16
CA GLY A 42 10.47 -12.51 3.59
C GLY A 42 9.37 -12.06 4.55
N LYS A 43 9.36 -10.76 4.86
CA LYS A 43 8.31 -10.12 5.66
C LYS A 43 7.16 -9.69 4.74
N PRO A 44 5.91 -10.18 4.95
CA PRO A 44 4.76 -9.71 4.18
C PRO A 44 4.53 -8.20 4.36
N LEU A 45 4.11 -7.51 3.30
CA LEU A 45 3.90 -6.06 3.30
C LEU A 45 2.83 -5.61 4.31
N LEU A 46 1.77 -6.41 4.47
CA LEU A 46 0.62 -6.14 5.34
C LEU A 46 0.58 -7.06 6.57
N GLY A 47 1.73 -7.63 6.98
CA GLY A 47 1.79 -8.52 8.14
C GLY A 47 0.82 -9.70 8.03
N ASP A 48 0.00 -9.89 9.05
CA ASP A 48 -0.98 -10.99 9.15
C ASP A 48 -2.39 -10.60 8.65
N TYR A 49 -2.53 -9.47 7.94
CA TYR A 49 -3.82 -9.05 7.38
C TYR A 49 -4.31 -10.07 6.33
N MET A 50 -5.47 -10.67 6.59
CA MET A 50 -6.07 -11.71 5.73
C MET A 50 -7.15 -11.18 4.78
N GLY A 51 -7.48 -9.89 4.84
CA GLY A 51 -8.42 -9.27 3.90
C GLY A 51 -7.75 -8.93 2.56
N GLY A 52 -8.58 -8.63 1.56
CA GLY A 52 -8.13 -7.97 0.33
C GLY A 52 -8.09 -6.46 0.50
N LEU A 53 -7.32 -5.79 -0.36
CA LEU A 53 -7.56 -4.38 -0.70
C LEU A 53 -8.09 -4.39 -2.13
N ASP A 54 -9.36 -4.06 -2.31
CA ASP A 54 -9.94 -3.92 -3.64
C ASP A 54 -9.44 -2.61 -4.24
N LEU A 55 -8.80 -2.71 -5.40
CA LEU A 55 -8.13 -1.57 -6.04
C LEU A 55 -8.93 -1.07 -7.23
N GLU A 56 -9.09 0.25 -7.31
CA GLU A 56 -9.72 0.96 -8.41
C GLU A 56 -8.81 2.07 -8.95
N GLU A 57 -9.16 2.61 -10.12
CA GLU A 57 -8.40 3.66 -10.80
C GLU A 57 -6.90 3.32 -11.00
N VAL A 58 -6.59 2.03 -11.22
CA VAL A 58 -5.22 1.51 -11.28
C VAL A 58 -4.44 2.14 -12.43
N LYS A 59 -3.26 2.68 -12.11
CA LYS A 59 -2.26 3.18 -13.05
C LYS A 59 -0.95 2.45 -12.84
N THR A 60 -0.30 2.09 -13.94
CA THR A 60 1.01 1.44 -13.91
C THR A 60 2.04 2.28 -14.66
N LYS A 61 3.24 2.41 -14.11
CA LYS A 61 4.36 3.05 -14.77
C LYS A 61 5.60 2.17 -14.67
N GLN A 62 6.22 1.90 -15.81
CA GLN A 62 7.49 1.19 -15.85
C GLN A 62 8.65 2.14 -15.50
N HIS A 63 9.51 1.72 -14.60
CA HIS A 63 10.79 2.34 -14.30
C HIS A 63 11.93 1.37 -14.61
N GLU A 64 13.16 1.88 -14.63
CA GLU A 64 14.33 1.01 -14.65
C GLU A 64 14.39 0.25 -13.31
N GLY A 65 14.26 -1.08 -13.36
CA GLY A 65 14.39 -1.97 -12.19
C GLY A 65 13.12 -2.26 -11.39
N PHE A 66 11.98 -1.63 -11.69
CA PHE A 66 10.68 -1.97 -11.08
C PHE A 66 9.49 -1.43 -11.89
N THR A 67 8.30 -1.96 -11.61
CA THR A 67 7.03 -1.41 -12.08
C THR A 67 6.29 -0.78 -10.90
N GLN A 68 5.93 0.50 -11.00
CA GLN A 68 5.14 1.18 -9.98
C GLN A 68 3.65 1.05 -10.31
N VAL A 69 2.86 0.64 -9.32
CA VAL A 69 1.40 0.63 -9.36
C VAL A 69 0.89 1.72 -8.42
N THR A 70 0.03 2.60 -8.92
CA THR A 70 -0.70 3.58 -8.11
C THR A 70 -2.19 3.33 -8.27
N ALA A 71 -2.92 3.18 -7.16
CA ALA A 71 -4.34 2.85 -7.18
C ALA A 71 -5.07 3.44 -5.97
N ARG A 72 -6.37 3.64 -6.11
CA ARG A 72 -7.28 3.89 -4.99
C ARG A 72 -7.75 2.58 -4.38
N VAL A 73 -7.99 2.59 -3.07
CA VAL A 73 -8.68 1.50 -2.38
C VAL A 73 -10.18 1.80 -2.45
N ALA A 74 -10.94 0.89 -3.08
CA ALA A 74 -12.38 1.00 -3.14
C ALA A 74 -12.96 1.03 -1.72
N LYS A 75 -13.85 1.98 -1.46
CA LYS A 75 -14.62 2.03 -0.21
C LYS A 75 -15.94 1.29 -0.43
N GLY A 76 -16.22 0.29 0.41
CA GLY A 76 -17.50 -0.41 0.45
C GLY A 76 -18.63 0.45 0.99
#